data_AF-A0A520XI47-F1
#
_entry.id   AF-A0A520XI47-F1
#
_cell.length_a   1.000
_cell.length_b   1.000
_cell.length_c   1.000
_cell.angle_alpha   90.00
_cell.angle_beta   90.00
_cell.angle_gamma   90.00
#
_symmetry.space_group_name_H-M   'P 1'
#
loop_
_entity.id
_entity.type
_entity.pdbx_description
1 polymer ?
#
loop_
_entity_poly.entity_id
_entity_poly.type
_entity_poly.pdbx_seq_one_letter_code
_entity_poly.pdbx_strand_id
1 'polypeptide(L)'
;MIDESDDLARLYPTAYPDDADQDAFYQQMVHDQLLMSRLEGIDIVERTLRAEQITSDEADAWMGTVNQLRLVIGTRLDVSEDDPPIDADDPERDHRIIYQALSHILEDLTEARGSLL
;
A
#
# COMPACT_ATOMS: atom_id res chain seq x y z
N MET A 1 10.95 -10.56 16.31
CA MET A 1 10.94 -9.32 15.50
C MET A 1 10.79 -9.77 14.07
N ILE A 2 9.61 -9.66 13.49
CA ILE A 2 9.34 -10.14 12.12
C ILE A 2 8.66 -8.98 11.39
N ASP A 3 9.48 -8.00 10.99
CA ASP A 3 9.32 -7.13 9.81
C ASP A 3 10.53 -6.17 9.74
N GLU A 4 11.71 -6.71 9.41
CA GLU A 4 12.99 -5.95 9.45
C GLU A 4 13.37 -5.28 8.12
N SER A 5 12.52 -5.33 7.07
CA SER A 5 12.86 -4.65 5.82
C SER A 5 12.41 -3.19 5.86
N ASP A 6 13.34 -2.27 5.60
CA ASP A 6 13.08 -0.82 5.50
C ASP A 6 11.91 -0.47 4.57
N ASP A 7 11.68 -1.28 3.54
CA ASP A 7 10.59 -1.13 2.56
C ASP A 7 9.18 -1.16 3.19
N LEU A 8 9.03 -1.75 4.38
CA LEU A 8 7.73 -1.89 5.06
C LEU A 8 7.46 -0.77 6.07
N ALA A 9 8.40 0.15 6.28
CA ALA A 9 8.27 1.24 7.26
C ALA A 9 6.99 2.06 7.03
N ARG A 10 6.62 2.33 5.77
CA ARG A 10 5.38 3.08 5.45
C ARG A 10 4.08 2.31 5.75
N LEU A 11 4.13 1.01 6.04
CA LEU A 11 2.97 0.22 6.47
C LEU A 11 2.70 0.29 7.98
N TYR A 12 3.62 0.85 8.76
CA TYR A 12 3.52 1.05 10.20
C TYR A 12 3.84 2.52 10.54
N PRO A 13 2.93 3.45 10.21
CA PRO A 13 3.19 4.87 10.36
C PRO A 13 3.38 5.26 11.84
N THR A 14 4.31 6.17 12.09
CA THR A 14 4.50 6.82 13.40
C THR A 14 3.25 7.60 13.79
N ALA A 15 2.64 7.24 14.93
CA ALA A 15 1.48 7.91 15.47
C ALA A 15 1.86 9.07 16.40
N TYR A 16 3.00 8.95 17.08
CA TYR A 16 3.51 9.93 18.04
C TYR A 16 4.92 10.40 17.66
N PRO A 17 5.07 11.32 16.69
CA PRO A 17 6.39 11.73 16.18
C PRO A 17 7.25 12.45 17.23
N ASP A 18 6.62 13.09 18.22
CA ASP A 18 7.29 13.86 19.26
C ASP A 18 7.54 13.05 20.56
N ASP A 19 7.05 11.80 20.63
CA ASP A 19 7.17 10.94 21.83
C ASP A 19 7.47 9.49 21.43
N ALA A 20 8.77 9.17 21.39
CA ALA A 20 9.25 7.86 20.94
C ALA A 20 8.83 6.70 21.87
N ASP A 21 8.69 6.95 23.18
CA ASP A 21 8.28 5.91 24.14
C ASP A 21 6.79 5.60 23.97
N GLN A 22 5.97 6.64 23.77
CA GLN A 22 4.55 6.48 23.48
C GLN A 22 4.32 5.84 22.11
N ASP A 23 5.10 6.21 21.08
CA ASP A 23 5.00 5.59 19.76
C ASP A 23 5.35 4.10 19.82
N ALA A 24 6.45 3.73 20.49
CA ALA A 24 6.85 2.33 20.63
C ALA A 24 5.75 1.47 21.29
N PHE A 25 5.11 1.98 22.34
CA PHE A 25 3.98 1.30 22.98
C PHE A 25 2.78 1.18 22.04
N TYR A 26 2.45 2.25 21.31
CA TYR A 26 1.36 2.24 20.33
C TYR A 26 1.62 1.22 19.22
N GLN A 27 2.82 1.24 18.60
CA GLN A 27 3.21 0.29 17.55
C GLN A 27 3.08 -1.14 18.03
N GLN A 28 3.58 -1.46 19.23
CA GLN A 28 3.46 -2.81 19.78
C GLN A 28 2.00 -3.25 19.94
N MET A 29 1.10 -2.32 20.31
CA MET A 29 -0.32 -2.63 20.50
C MET A 29 -1.06 -2.89 19.17
N VAL A 30 -0.72 -2.15 18.10
CA VAL A 30 -1.47 -2.20 16.83
C VAL A 30 -0.83 -3.10 15.78
N HIS A 31 0.44 -3.49 15.95
CA HIS A 31 1.21 -4.25 14.96
C HIS A 31 0.47 -5.48 14.41
N ASP A 32 0.05 -6.38 15.31
CA ASP A 32 -0.59 -7.64 14.92
C ASP A 32 -1.96 -7.40 14.28
N GLN A 33 -2.69 -6.38 14.75
CA GLN A 33 -3.97 -6.00 14.16
C GLN A 33 -3.80 -5.49 12.73
N LEU A 34 -2.79 -4.65 12.48
CA LEU A 34 -2.46 -4.18 11.13
C LEU A 34 -2.08 -5.38 10.25
N LEU A 35 -1.19 -6.25 10.72
CA LEU A 35 -0.77 -7.44 9.96
C LEU A 35 -1.97 -8.32 9.57
N MET A 36 -2.85 -8.64 10.52
CA MET A 36 -4.05 -9.44 10.24
C MET A 36 -4.95 -8.75 9.21
N SER A 37 -5.21 -7.46 9.35
CA SER A 37 -6.03 -6.70 8.40
C SER A 37 -5.45 -6.70 6.98
N ARG A 38 -4.12 -6.65 6.84
CA ARG A 38 -3.46 -6.75 5.52
C ARG A 38 -3.63 -8.14 4.92
N LEU A 39 -3.41 -9.20 5.70
CA LEU A 39 -3.57 -10.58 5.24
C LEU A 39 -5.02 -10.86 4.80
N GLU A 40 -6.01 -10.38 5.56
CA GLU A 40 -7.42 -10.49 5.19
C GLU A 40 -7.74 -9.75 3.89
N GLY A 41 -7.17 -8.56 3.69
CA GLY A 41 -7.30 -7.80 2.45
C GLY A 41 -6.71 -8.55 1.25
N ILE A 42 -5.52 -9.11 1.40
CA ILE A 42 -4.85 -9.91 0.38
C ILE A 42 -5.70 -11.14 0.02
N ASP A 43 -6.22 -11.87 1.01
CA ASP A 43 -7.09 -13.03 0.79
C ASP A 43 -8.34 -12.66 -0.04
N ILE A 44 -8.94 -11.50 0.22
CA ILE A 44 -10.08 -11.00 -0.55
C ILE A 44 -9.68 -10.72 -2.00
N VAL A 45 -8.56 -10.00 -2.21
CA VAL A 45 -8.04 -9.68 -3.55
C VAL A 45 -7.73 -10.96 -4.33
N GLU A 46 -7.06 -11.94 -3.72
CA GLU A 46 -6.73 -13.20 -4.37
C GLU A 46 -7.98 -13.97 -4.80
N ARG A 47 -8.99 -14.05 -3.93
CA ARG A 47 -10.26 -14.73 -4.23
C ARG A 47 -11.06 -14.04 -5.33
N THR A 48 -10.93 -12.73 -5.47
CA THR A 48 -11.70 -11.91 -6.40
C THR A 48 -10.92 -11.46 -7.64
N LEU A 49 -9.65 -11.86 -7.78
CA LEU A 49 -8.73 -11.47 -8.87
C LEU A 49 -9.28 -11.67 -10.29
N ARG A 50 -10.19 -12.64 -10.48
CA ARG A 50 -10.81 -12.97 -11.77
C ARG A 50 -12.31 -12.66 -11.82
N ALA A 51 -12.85 -12.01 -10.79
CA ALA A 51 -14.25 -11.63 -10.78
C ALA A 51 -14.49 -10.49 -11.78
N GLU A 52 -15.60 -10.54 -12.51
CA GLU A 52 -16.00 -9.45 -13.41
C GLU A 52 -16.55 -8.24 -12.64
N GLN A 53 -17.04 -8.47 -11.43
CA GLN A 53 -17.61 -7.48 -10.53
C GLN A 53 -17.24 -7.84 -9.09
N ILE A 54 -17.05 -6.84 -8.26
CA ILE A 54 -16.79 -6.96 -6.82
C ILE A 54 -17.79 -6.11 -6.05
N THR A 55 -18.06 -6.49 -4.81
CA THR A 55 -18.88 -5.72 -3.87
C THR A 55 -18.15 -4.47 -3.38
N SER A 56 -18.88 -3.55 -2.73
CA SER A 56 -18.27 -2.34 -2.15
C SER A 56 -17.22 -2.65 -1.09
N ASP A 57 -17.45 -3.67 -0.27
CA ASP A 57 -16.51 -4.07 0.79
C ASP A 57 -15.26 -4.73 0.19
N GLU A 58 -15.42 -5.53 -0.88
CA GLU A 58 -14.29 -6.08 -1.62
C GLU A 58 -13.50 -4.96 -2.31
N ALA A 59 -14.16 -3.93 -2.84
CA ALA A 59 -13.48 -2.76 -3.41
C ALA A 59 -12.64 -2.00 -2.37
N ASP A 60 -13.09 -1.91 -1.10
CA ASP A 60 -12.28 -1.38 0.00
C ASP A 60 -11.02 -2.21 0.24
N ALA A 61 -11.16 -3.53 0.27
CA ALA A 61 -10.04 -4.44 0.42
C ALA A 61 -9.04 -4.32 -0.75
N TRP A 62 -9.53 -4.15 -1.98
CA TRP A 62 -8.70 -3.87 -3.15
C TRP A 62 -7.94 -2.55 -3.03
N MET A 63 -8.62 -1.45 -2.68
CA MET A 63 -7.97 -0.15 -2.48
C MET A 63 -6.87 -0.23 -1.40
N GLY A 64 -7.20 -0.86 -0.26
CA GLY A 64 -6.25 -1.04 0.84
C GLY A 64 -5.01 -1.84 0.41
N THR A 65 -5.22 -2.97 -0.27
CA THR A 65 -4.13 -3.86 -0.71
C THR A 65 -3.26 -3.22 -1.80
N VAL A 66 -3.87 -2.60 -2.81
CA VAL A 66 -3.14 -1.89 -3.88
C VAL A 66 -2.33 -0.74 -3.30
N ASN A 67 -2.91 0.03 -2.36
CA ASN A 67 -2.18 1.10 -1.69
C ASN A 67 -0.99 0.57 -0.87
N GLN A 68 -1.15 -0.55 -0.16
CA GLN A 68 -0.03 -1.17 0.58
C GLN A 68 1.10 -1.58 -0.37
N LEU A 69 0.80 -2.26 -1.48
CA LEU A 69 1.81 -2.63 -2.48
C LEU A 69 2.51 -1.40 -3.05
N ARG A 70 1.76 -0.32 -3.34
CA ARG A 70 2.30 0.96 -3.80
C ARG A 70 3.23 1.58 -2.77
N LEU A 71 2.89 1.54 -1.49
CA LEU A 71 3.73 2.07 -0.41
C LEU A 71 5.05 1.30 -0.27
N VAL A 72 5.02 -0.03 -0.36
CA VAL A 72 6.22 -0.86 -0.27
C VAL A 72 7.17 -0.57 -1.43
N ILE A 73 6.67 -0.64 -2.67
CA ILE A 73 7.49 -0.38 -3.86
C ILE A 73 7.98 1.07 -3.87
N GLY A 74 7.13 2.03 -3.49
CA GLY A 74 7.51 3.44 -3.41
C GLY A 74 8.57 3.73 -2.35
N THR A 75 8.58 3.00 -1.23
CA THR A 75 9.65 3.10 -0.21
C THR A 75 10.97 2.58 -0.76
N ARG A 76 10.94 1.40 -1.38
CA ARG A 76 12.13 0.79 -1.99
C ARG A 76 12.78 1.67 -3.07
N LEU A 77 11.95 2.35 -3.86
CA LEU A 77 12.38 3.24 -4.93
C LEU A 77 12.76 4.64 -4.45
N ASP A 78 12.51 4.97 -3.17
CA ASP A 78 12.63 6.32 -2.60
C ASP A 78 11.95 7.40 -3.46
N VAL A 79 10.72 7.13 -3.92
CA VAL A 79 10.00 8.03 -4.83
C VAL A 79 9.62 9.35 -4.16
N SER A 80 9.82 10.45 -4.89
CA SER A 80 9.39 11.80 -4.51
C SER A 80 8.49 12.45 -5.59
N GLU A 81 7.81 13.54 -5.24
CA GLU A 81 7.00 14.31 -6.20
C GLU A 81 7.83 14.97 -7.31
N ASP A 82 9.13 15.19 -7.06
CA ASP A 82 10.06 15.83 -7.98
C ASP A 82 10.84 14.83 -8.85
N ASP A 83 10.46 13.55 -8.82
CA ASP A 83 11.13 12.50 -9.58
C ASP A 83 11.03 12.76 -11.10
N PRO A 84 12.14 12.59 -11.86
CA PRO A 84 12.10 12.73 -13.30
C PRO A 84 11.27 11.61 -13.96
N PRO A 85 10.81 11.80 -15.21
CA PRO A 85 10.18 10.75 -15.98
C PRO A 85 11.07 9.50 -16.11
N ILE A 86 10.45 8.32 -16.21
CA ILE A 86 11.16 7.04 -16.33
C ILE A 86 11.93 6.98 -17.66
N ASP A 87 13.25 6.81 -17.59
CA ASP A 87 14.12 6.60 -18.74
C ASP A 87 14.11 5.11 -19.17
N ALA A 88 14.37 4.85 -20.44
CA ALA A 88 14.50 3.49 -20.98
C ALA A 88 15.68 2.73 -20.36
N ASP A 89 16.75 3.44 -20.00
CA ASP A 89 17.98 2.86 -19.42
C ASP A 89 17.98 2.86 -17.88
N ASP A 90 16.87 3.23 -17.23
CA ASP A 90 16.75 3.21 -15.77
C ASP A 90 16.86 1.76 -15.24
N PRO A 91 17.82 1.44 -14.35
CA PRO A 91 17.94 0.09 -13.78
C PRO A 91 16.71 -0.36 -12.98
N GLU A 92 15.92 0.59 -12.44
CA GLU A 92 14.70 0.33 -11.67
C GLU A 92 13.41 0.53 -12.49
N ARG A 93 13.53 0.65 -13.82
CA ARG A 93 12.42 0.91 -14.75
C ARG A 93 11.20 0.04 -14.50
N ASP A 94 11.39 -1.28 -14.34
CA ASP A 94 10.28 -2.22 -14.15
C ASP A 94 9.54 -1.96 -12.84
N HIS A 95 10.24 -1.72 -11.74
CA HIS A 95 9.63 -1.36 -10.46
C HIS A 95 8.90 -0.02 -10.52
N ARG A 96 9.47 0.99 -11.22
CA ARG A 96 8.80 2.28 -11.43
C ARG A 96 7.53 2.15 -12.27
N ILE A 97 7.52 1.30 -13.29
CA ILE A 97 6.32 1.00 -14.09
C ILE A 97 5.25 0.35 -13.21
N ILE A 98 5.63 -0.62 -12.36
CA ILE A 98 4.70 -1.25 -11.42
C ILE A 98 4.13 -0.22 -10.44
N TYR A 99 4.97 0.64 -9.88
CA TYR A 99 4.52 1.72 -8.99
C TYR A 99 3.50 2.64 -9.66
N GLN A 100 3.74 3.05 -10.92
CA GLN A 100 2.79 3.85 -11.69
C GLN A 100 1.50 3.09 -11.98
N ALA A 101 1.58 1.82 -12.36
CA ALA A 101 0.39 0.99 -12.60
C ALA A 101 -0.47 0.85 -11.33
N LEU A 102 0.15 0.59 -10.18
CA LEU A 102 -0.57 0.51 -8.90
C LEU A 102 -1.19 1.86 -8.52
N SER A 103 -0.51 2.97 -8.82
CA SER A 103 -1.05 4.32 -8.59
C SER A 103 -2.30 4.59 -9.43
N HIS A 104 -2.28 4.25 -10.73
CA HIS A 104 -3.46 4.38 -11.59
C HIS A 104 -4.61 3.45 -11.16
N ILE A 105 -4.33 2.20 -10.79
CA ILE A 105 -5.37 1.27 -10.30
C ILE A 105 -6.05 1.83 -9.05
N LEU A 106 -5.27 2.42 -8.13
CA LEU A 106 -5.82 3.02 -6.92
C LEU A 106 -6.69 4.24 -7.21
N GLU A 107 -6.30 5.07 -8.18
CA GLU A 107 -7.09 6.18 -8.69
C GLU A 107 -8.42 5.69 -9.27
N ASP A 108 -8.38 4.72 -10.19
CA ASP A 108 -9.57 4.10 -10.80
C ASP A 108 -10.55 3.54 -9.74
N LEU A 109 -10.03 2.83 -8.73
CA LEU A 109 -10.84 2.30 -7.63
C LEU A 109 -11.49 3.40 -6.79
N THR A 110 -10.76 4.49 -6.54
CA THR A 110 -11.25 5.64 -5.77
C THR A 110 -12.35 6.37 -6.52
N GLU A 111 -12.16 6.60 -7.83
CA GLU A 111 -13.16 7.22 -8.70
C GLU A 111 -14.43 6.37 -8.81
N ALA A 112 -14.27 5.06 -9.04
CA ALA A 112 -15.39 4.12 -9.11
C ALA A 112 -16.20 4.16 -7.81
N ARG A 113 -15.55 4.19 -6.65
CA ARG A 113 -16.24 4.29 -5.35
C ARG A 113 -16.93 5.64 -5.14
N GLY A 114 -16.29 6.74 -5.54
CA GLY A 114 -16.86 8.08 -5.47
C GLY A 114 -18.12 8.24 -6.34
N SER A 115 -18.22 7.48 -7.44
CA SER A 115 -19.39 7.47 -8.32
C SER A 115 -20.61 6.69 -7.78
N LEU A 116 -20.42 5.91 -6.70
CA LEU A 116 -21.47 5.08 -6.08
C LEU A 116 -22.19 5.77 -4.91
N LEU A 117 -21.78 6.99 -4.54
CA LEU A 117 -22.39 7.85 -3.51
C LEU A 117 -23.33 8.88 -4.12
#